data_AF-A0A2I1YGB3-F1
#
_entry.id   AF-A0A2I1YGB3-F1
#
_cell.length_a   1.000
_cell.length_b   1.000
_cell.length_c   1.000
_cell.angle_alpha   90.00
_cell.angle_beta   90.00
_cell.angle_gamma   90.00
#
_symmetry.space_group_name_H-M   'P 1'
#
loop_
_entity.id
_entity.type
_entity.pdbx_description
1 polymer ?
#
loop_
_entity_poly.entity_id
_entity_poly.type
_entity_poly.pdbx_seq_one_letter_code
_entity_poly.pdbx_strand_id
1 'polypeptide(L)' 'MYELGSHVEMKKPHACRIKATGKKANEWEVIRIGADIKIRCTNCDHIVMMSRHDFERKLKKVLS' A
#
# COMPACT_ATOMS: atom_id res chain seq x y z
N MET A 1 -0.59 14.30 1.94
CA MET A 1 0.84 14.02 1.67
C MET A 1 1.17 12.69 2.34
N TYR A 2 2.07 11.87 1.80
CA TYR A 2 2.52 10.61 2.42
C TYR A 2 4.04 10.66 2.60
N GLU A 3 4.53 10.06 3.67
CA GLU A 3 5.94 10.03 4.05
C GLU A 3 6.42 8.58 4.22
N LEU A 4 7.71 8.42 4.50
CA LEU A 4 8.28 7.11 4.80
C LEU A 4 7.63 6.59 6.10
N GLY A 5 7.10 5.37 6.06
CA GLY A 5 6.34 4.77 7.17
C GLY A 5 4.84 5.12 7.17
N SER A 6 4.37 5.98 6.26
CA SER A 6 2.94 6.26 6.16
C SER A 6 2.14 5.03 5.76
N HIS A 7 0.94 4.92 6.34
CA HIS A 7 -0.01 3.88 5.99
C HIS A 7 -0.99 4.44 4.97
N VAL A 8 -1.20 3.71 3.90
CA VAL A 8 -1.97 4.15 2.74
C VAL A 8 -2.98 3.07 2.34
N GLU A 9 -4.14 3.52 1.87
CA GLU A 9 -5.14 2.64 1.29
C GLU A 9 -5.05 2.71 -0.24
N MET A 10 -4.92 1.55 -0.89
CA MET A 10 -4.91 1.44 -2.35
C MET A 10 -6.33 1.23 -2.88
N LYS A 11 -6.63 1.78 -4.07
CA LYS A 11 -7.94 1.64 -4.74
C LYS A 11 -8.30 0.19 -5.04
N LYS A 12 -7.32 -0.62 -5.47
CA LYS A 12 -7.49 -2.06 -5.68
C LYS A 12 -7.00 -2.82 -4.46
N PRO A 13 -7.78 -3.78 -3.92
CA PRO A 13 -7.32 -4.61 -2.83
C PRO A 13 -6.23 -5.58 -3.29
N HIS A 14 -5.34 -5.90 -2.36
CA HIS A 14 -4.38 -6.98 -2.52
C HIS A 14 -5.10 -8.34 -2.62
N ALA A 15 -4.47 -9.32 -3.27
CA ALA A 15 -5.02 -10.66 -3.40
C ALA A 15 -5.09 -11.41 -2.06
N CYS A 16 -4.27 -11.02 -1.06
CA CYS A 16 -4.27 -11.66 0.25
C CYS A 16 -5.59 -11.45 1.00
N ARG A 17 -5.93 -12.40 1.87
CA ARG A 17 -7.09 -12.34 2.76
C ARG A 17 -6.64 -12.10 4.20
N ILE A 18 -7.36 -11.24 4.90
CA ILE A 18 -7.19 -10.99 6.33
C ILE A 18 -7.85 -12.14 7.08
N LYS A 19 -7.07 -12.89 7.87
CA LYS A 19 -7.56 -14.10 8.55
C LYS A 19 -8.73 -13.83 9.50
N ALA A 20 -8.71 -12.69 10.19
CA ALA A 20 -9.73 -12.33 11.19
C ALA A 20 -11.08 -11.92 10.58
N THR A 21 -11.09 -11.31 9.39
CA THR A 21 -12.32 -10.73 8.80
C THR A 21 -12.77 -11.40 7.49
N GLY A 22 -11.93 -12.25 6.91
CA GLY A 22 -12.16 -12.88 5.60
C GLY A 22 -12.09 -11.92 4.40
N LYS A 23 -11.92 -10.61 4.64
CA LYS A 23 -11.86 -9.57 3.60
C LYS A 23 -10.46 -9.50 2.98
N LYS A 24 -10.36 -8.93 1.78
CA LYS A 24 -9.07 -8.64 1.15
C LYS A 24 -8.40 -7.44 1.82
N ALA A 25 -7.08 -7.51 2.00
CA ALA A 25 -6.32 -6.37 2.53
C ALA A 25 -6.13 -5.30 1.45
N ASN A 26 -6.25 -4.03 1.83
CA ASN A 26 -6.03 -2.87 0.96
C ASN A 26 -5.16 -1.80 1.61
N GLU A 27 -4.69 -2.07 2.83
CA GLU A 27 -3.76 -1.25 3.58
C GLU A 27 -2.32 -1.66 3.29
N TRP A 28 -1.49 -0.64 3.10
CA TRP A 28 -0.09 -0.76 2.76
C TRP A 28 0.72 0.28 3.51
N GLU A 29 1.97 -0.07 3.81
CA GLU A 29 2.94 0.84 4.41
C GLU A 29 3.96 1.27 3.35
N VAL A 30 4.28 2.56 3.30
CA VAL A 30 5.29 3.11 2.40
C VAL A 30 6.68 2.88 2.99
N ILE A 31 7.46 1.99 2.38
CA ILE A 31 8.80 1.62 2.88
C ILE A 31 9.95 2.23 2.06
N ARG A 32 9.64 2.91 0.95
CA ARG A 32 10.60 3.69 0.17
C ARG A 32 9.90 4.80 -0.60
N ILE A 33 10.51 5.97 -0.61
CA ILE A 33 10.10 7.13 -1.42
C ILE A 33 11.23 7.49 -2.38
N GLY A 34 10.87 7.81 -3.62
CA GLY A 34 11.80 8.22 -4.67
C GLY A 34 11.08 8.41 -6.01
N ALA A 35 11.78 8.14 -7.10
CA ALA A 35 11.18 7.98 -8.43
C ALA A 35 10.22 6.78 -8.45
N ASP A 36 10.63 5.69 -7.81
CA ASP A 36 9.79 4.54 -7.53
C ASP A 36 9.39 4.51 -6.04
N ILE A 37 8.15 4.12 -5.81
CA ILE A 37 7.59 3.92 -4.48
C ILE A 37 7.54 2.43 -4.21
N LYS A 38 8.06 2.03 -3.04
CA LYS A 38 7.97 0.66 -2.55
C LYS A 38 7.00 0.61 -1.39
N ILE A 39 6.03 -0.28 -1.48
CA ILE A 39 4.99 -0.48 -0.46
C ILE A 39 4.99 -1.92 0.05
N ARG A 40 4.71 -2.10 1.33
CA ARG A 40 4.56 -3.39 2.01
C ARG A 40 3.12 -3.59 2.44
N CYS A 41 2.54 -4.76 2.17
CA CYS A 41 1.20 -5.08 2.66
C CYS A 41 1.25 -5.37 4.16
N THR A 42 0.46 -4.65 4.96
CA THR A 42 0.44 -4.78 6.43
C THR A 42 -0.10 -6.12 6.94
N ASN A 43 -0.73 -6.92 6.07
CA ASN A 43 -1.34 -8.21 6.44
C ASN A 43 -0.50 -9.44 6.07
N CYS A 44 0.38 -9.34 5.06
CA CYS A 44 1.13 -10.52 4.56
C CYS A 44 2.57 -10.21 4.16
N ASP A 45 3.05 -9.00 4.46
CA ASP A 45 4.41 -8.53 4.19
C ASP A 45 4.84 -8.54 2.72
N HIS A 46 3.93 -8.81 1.79
CA HIS A 46 4.21 -8.77 0.36
C HIS A 46 4.62 -7.36 -0.07
N ILE A 47 5.69 -7.27 -0.86
CA ILE A 47 6.28 -6.00 -1.27
C ILE A 47 6.02 -5.76 -2.75
N VAL A 48 5.59 -4.54 -3.07
CA VAL A 48 5.41 -4.08 -4.46
C VAL A 48 6.21 -2.81 -4.68
N MET A 49 6.89 -2.73 -5.82
CA MET A 49 7.53 -1.51 -6.31
C MET A 49 6.80 -1.02 -7.55
N MET A 50 6.53 0.27 -7.65
CA MET A 50 5.96 0.89 -8.84
C MET A 50 6.42 2.33 -8.97
N SER A 51 6.29 2.90 -10.17
CA SER A 51 6.58 4.31 -10.40
C SER A 51 5.73 5.19 -9.48
N ARG A 52 6.24 6.37 -9.10
CA ARG A 52 5.47 7.35 -8.33
C ARG A 52 4.15 7.70 -9.02
N HIS A 53 4.16 7.86 -10.34
CA HIS A 53 2.96 8.17 -11.11
C HIS A 53 1.87 7.09 -10.98
N ASP A 54 2.26 5.81 -11.08
CA ASP A 54 1.32 4.70 -10.91
C ASP A 54 0.82 4.59 -9.48
N PHE A 55 1.70 4.83 -8.50
CA PHE A 55 1.33 4.85 -7.10
C PHE A 55 0.26 5.90 -6.82
N GLU A 56 0.48 7.15 -7.23
CA GLU A 56 -0.47 8.25 -7.01
C GLU A 56 -1.82 8.01 -7.69
N ARG A 57 -1.83 7.41 -8.89
CA ARG A 57 -3.08 7.02 -9.57
C ARG A 57 -3.85 5.93 -8.81
N LYS A 58 -3.14 4.98 -8.20
CA LYS A 58 -3.72 3.84 -7.48
C LYS A 58 -3.98 4.14 -6.00
N LEU A 59 -3.40 5.18 -5.45
CA LEU A 59 -3.64 5.66 -4.09
C LEU A 59 -5.10 6.11 -3.95
N LYS A 60 -5.76 5.66 -2.89
CA LYS A 60 -7.13 6.08 -2.56
C LYS A 60 -7.11 7.15 -1.48
N LYS A 61 -6.43 6.89 -0.37
CA LYS A 61 -6.22 7.85 0.73
C LYS A 61 -5.00 7.48 1.56
N VAL A 62 -4.46 8.46 2.27
CA VAL A 62 -3.46 8.26 3.33
C VAL A 62 -4.22 8.08 4.65
N LEU A 63 -3.84 7.07 5.43
CA LEU A 63 -4.47 6.71 6.70
C LEU A 63 -3.77 7.37 7.90
N SER A 64 -2.43 7.38 7.88
CA SER A 64 -1.57 7.97 8.91
C SER A 64 -0.25 8.43 8.32
#